data_AF-A0A074W553-F1
#
_entry.id   AF-A0A074W553-F1
#
_cell.length_a   1.000
_cell.length_b   1.000
_cell.length_c   1.000
_cell.angle_alpha   90.00
_cell.angle_beta   90.00
_cell.angle_gamma   90.00
#
_symmetry.space_group_name_H-M   'P 1'
#
loop_
_entity.id
_entity.type
_entity.pdbx_description
1 polymer ?
#
loop_
_entity_poly.entity_id
_entity_poly.type
_entity_poly.pdbx_seq_one_letter_code
_entity_poly.pdbx_strand_id
1 'polypeptide(L)'
;MSYVASPEEISVFSKWSSKPEFSQEGIAVEFRTTEEFVKSVLPPGFEPAAEPKGSILLSSMESKLCGEFDCTLVTIDAIFKGITGKYCLEMLISGDTPVTWGREVWGETKKTGITRLYRSGNHRYAYAERNGVRLIEIEGEFGDDLPEEVLKGHQFEIKAYPNLKGTGMQWEPIVDTLEVTEHKTRQSLGKGSVTMRVTTANPLHTIPIKSVGQLEYVSGLAEHTVVGEDELGAGHSYLPYLIGRHYDDLREFKVGLQWISQRLAAKEREMVVERHFASA
;
A
#
# COMPACT_ATOMS: atom_id res chain seq x y z
N MET A 1 -12.69 28.59 2.77
CA MET A 1 -13.29 27.66 3.75
C MET A 1 -13.37 28.32 5.11
N SER A 2 -14.50 28.11 5.80
CA SER A 2 -14.66 28.37 7.24
C SER A 2 -14.26 27.11 8.03
N TYR A 3 -14.21 27.20 9.37
CA TYR A 3 -14.09 26.00 10.23
C TYR A 3 -15.34 25.11 10.20
N VAL A 4 -16.46 25.60 9.64
CA VAL A 4 -17.67 24.83 9.39
C VAL A 4 -17.96 24.88 7.89
N ALA A 5 -18.04 23.71 7.27
CA ALA A 5 -18.34 23.60 5.85
C ALA A 5 -19.74 24.15 5.54
N SER A 6 -19.86 24.92 4.46
CA SER A 6 -21.14 25.36 3.93
C SER A 6 -21.89 24.21 3.26
N PRO A 7 -23.21 24.33 3.03
CA PRO A 7 -23.96 23.33 2.26
C PRO A 7 -23.40 23.09 0.85
N GLU A 8 -22.81 24.11 0.22
CA GLU A 8 -22.15 23.98 -1.08
C GLU A 8 -20.88 23.13 -0.98
N GLU A 9 -20.03 23.41 0.02
CA GLU A 9 -18.80 22.65 0.27
C GLU A 9 -19.11 21.17 0.55
N ILE A 10 -20.16 20.87 1.34
CA ILE A 10 -20.62 19.50 1.61
C ILE A 10 -21.12 18.81 0.32
N SER A 11 -21.85 19.54 -0.53
CA SER A 11 -22.37 19.01 -1.79
C SER A 11 -21.24 18.65 -2.75
N VAL A 12 -20.25 19.54 -2.91
CA VAL A 12 -19.04 19.29 -3.72
C VAL A 12 -18.28 18.08 -3.17
N PHE A 13 -18.04 18.06 -1.87
CA PHE A 13 -17.37 16.95 -1.20
C PHE A 13 -18.07 15.61 -1.48
N SER A 14 -19.39 15.54 -1.26
CA SER A 14 -20.18 14.32 -1.46
C SER A 14 -20.17 13.86 -2.92
N LYS A 15 -20.26 14.80 -3.85
CA LYS A 15 -20.24 14.51 -5.29
C LYS A 15 -18.90 13.93 -5.74
N TRP A 16 -17.78 14.49 -5.29
CA TRP A 16 -16.45 14.05 -5.73
C TRP A 16 -15.96 12.80 -4.99
N SER A 17 -16.34 12.63 -3.73
CA SER A 17 -15.94 11.46 -2.93
C SER A 17 -16.69 10.18 -3.27
N SER A 18 -17.92 10.27 -3.81
CA SER A 18 -18.76 9.10 -4.12
C SER A 18 -18.42 8.41 -5.45
N LYS A 19 -17.62 9.05 -6.30
CA LYS A 19 -17.19 8.52 -7.61
C LYS A 19 -15.73 8.88 -7.87
N PRO A 20 -14.79 8.25 -7.14
CA PRO A 20 -13.38 8.51 -7.33
C PRO A 20 -12.92 8.07 -8.73
N GLU A 21 -12.36 9.05 -9.44
CA GLU A 21 -11.76 8.93 -10.76
C GLU A 21 -10.31 9.43 -10.66
N PHE A 22 -9.39 8.69 -11.28
CA PHE A 22 -7.97 9.00 -11.29
C PHE A 22 -7.43 8.95 -12.72
N SER A 23 -7.02 10.09 -13.28
CA SER A 23 -6.12 10.02 -14.44
C SER A 23 -4.78 9.48 -13.95
N GLN A 24 -4.13 8.65 -14.76
CA GLN A 24 -2.87 8.05 -14.39
C GLN A 24 -1.92 7.93 -15.58
N GLU A 25 -0.64 8.01 -15.29
CA GLU A 25 0.44 7.62 -16.19
C GLU A 25 1.54 6.91 -15.40
N GLY A 26 1.93 5.72 -15.83
CA GLY A 26 2.85 4.89 -15.07
C GLY A 26 3.49 3.74 -15.83
N ILE A 27 4.34 3.02 -15.11
CA ILE A 27 4.89 1.74 -15.54
C ILE A 27 4.37 0.67 -14.59
N ALA A 28 3.73 -0.34 -15.15
CA ALA A 28 3.26 -1.53 -14.46
C ALA A 28 4.12 -2.74 -14.83
N VAL A 29 4.20 -3.70 -13.91
CA VAL A 29 4.83 -5.00 -14.18
C VAL A 29 4.22 -6.06 -13.29
N GLU A 30 3.86 -7.20 -13.90
CA GLU A 30 3.44 -8.38 -13.15
C GLU A 30 4.64 -9.21 -12.73
N PHE A 31 4.54 -9.90 -11.59
CA PHE A 31 5.53 -10.87 -11.15
C PHE A 31 4.87 -12.14 -10.64
N ARG A 32 5.63 -13.23 -10.67
CA ARG A 32 5.27 -14.51 -10.04
C ARG A 32 5.97 -14.62 -8.70
N THR A 33 5.24 -15.12 -7.71
CA THR A 33 5.76 -15.38 -6.36
C THR A 33 5.40 -16.80 -5.91
N THR A 34 5.63 -17.12 -4.65
CA THR A 34 5.31 -18.41 -4.03
C THR A 34 3.93 -18.38 -3.38
N GLU A 35 3.18 -19.48 -3.46
CA GLU A 35 1.90 -19.64 -2.77
C GLU A 35 2.06 -19.51 -1.25
N GLU A 36 3.18 -20.00 -0.70
CA GLU A 36 3.52 -19.89 0.73
C GLU A 36 3.60 -18.43 1.18
N PHE A 37 4.26 -17.57 0.38
CA PHE A 37 4.32 -16.14 0.65
C PHE A 37 2.92 -15.52 0.61
N VAL A 38 2.14 -15.80 -0.43
CA VAL A 38 0.77 -15.26 -0.57
C VAL A 38 -0.07 -15.63 0.65
N LYS A 39 -0.09 -16.90 1.06
CA LYS A 39 -0.80 -17.34 2.28
C LYS A 39 -0.31 -16.63 3.55
N SER A 40 0.97 -16.33 3.64
CA SER A 40 1.55 -15.70 4.84
C SER A 40 1.13 -14.23 5.03
N VAL A 41 0.78 -13.53 3.95
CA VAL A 41 0.44 -12.10 3.98
C VAL A 41 -1.06 -11.83 3.86
N LEU A 42 -1.86 -12.84 3.48
CA LEU A 42 -3.32 -12.70 3.41
C LEU A 42 -3.96 -12.82 4.80
N PRO A 43 -4.89 -11.93 5.15
CA PRO A 43 -5.61 -11.99 6.42
C PRO A 43 -6.64 -13.12 6.43
N PRO A 44 -7.14 -13.54 7.61
CA PRO A 44 -8.22 -14.51 7.71
C PRO A 44 -9.41 -14.13 6.83
N GLY A 45 -9.98 -15.11 6.11
CA GLY A 45 -11.10 -14.89 5.18
C GLY A 45 -10.68 -14.67 3.73
N PHE A 46 -9.40 -14.38 3.47
CA PHE A 46 -8.84 -14.33 2.12
C PHE A 46 -8.16 -15.64 1.74
N GLU A 47 -8.23 -15.97 0.45
CA GLU A 47 -7.57 -17.14 -0.14
C GLU A 47 -6.61 -16.70 -1.24
N PRO A 48 -5.51 -17.44 -1.49
CA PRO A 48 -4.69 -17.22 -2.68
C PRO A 48 -5.50 -17.38 -3.96
N ALA A 49 -5.23 -16.54 -4.96
CA ALA A 49 -5.73 -16.80 -6.31
C ALA A 49 -5.15 -18.10 -6.90
N ALA A 50 -5.76 -18.61 -7.98
CA ALA A 50 -5.35 -19.84 -8.65
C ALA A 50 -3.86 -19.84 -9.07
N GLU A 51 -3.31 -18.66 -9.35
CA GLU A 51 -1.88 -18.49 -9.60
C GLU A 51 -1.29 -17.46 -8.63
N PRO A 52 -0.13 -17.72 -8.01
CA PRO A 52 0.53 -16.77 -7.11
C PRO A 52 1.20 -15.65 -7.91
N LYS A 53 0.43 -14.60 -8.20
CA LYS A 53 0.86 -13.40 -8.90
C LYS A 53 0.80 -12.17 -8.02
N GLY A 54 1.60 -11.19 -8.38
CA GLY A 54 1.43 -9.82 -7.92
C GLY A 54 1.75 -8.82 -9.02
N SER A 55 1.51 -7.55 -8.73
CA SER A 55 1.74 -6.45 -9.65
C SER A 55 2.46 -5.32 -8.93
N ILE A 56 3.35 -4.64 -9.63
CA ILE A 56 3.96 -3.38 -9.20
C ILE A 56 3.51 -2.30 -10.17
N LEU A 57 3.07 -1.17 -9.64
CA LEU A 57 2.76 0.04 -10.42
C LEU A 57 3.56 1.21 -9.84
N LEU A 58 4.23 1.96 -10.71
CA LEU A 58 4.81 3.27 -10.43
C LEU A 58 4.16 4.30 -11.32
N SER A 59 3.37 5.20 -10.76
CA SER A 59 2.59 6.18 -11.52
C SER A 59 2.55 7.57 -10.90
N SER A 60 2.21 8.53 -11.74
CA SER A 60 1.67 9.83 -11.37
C SER A 60 0.17 9.80 -11.62
N MET A 61 -0.62 10.35 -10.70
CA MET A 61 -2.08 10.35 -10.77
C MET A 61 -2.64 11.75 -10.50
N GLU A 62 -3.84 12.03 -11.01
CA GLU A 62 -4.60 13.24 -10.69
C GLU A 62 -6.06 12.91 -10.43
N SER A 63 -6.68 13.63 -9.49
CA SER A 63 -8.10 13.45 -9.16
C SER A 63 -8.76 14.76 -8.74
N LYS A 64 -10.06 14.89 -9.03
CA LYS A 64 -10.89 15.99 -8.51
C LYS A 64 -10.92 16.01 -6.98
N LEU A 65 -10.75 14.85 -6.35
CA LEU A 65 -10.81 14.69 -4.90
C LEU A 65 -9.48 15.03 -4.21
N CYS A 66 -8.35 14.68 -4.84
CA CYS A 66 -7.04 14.68 -4.19
C CYS A 66 -6.00 15.59 -4.85
N GLY A 67 -6.32 16.22 -5.99
CA GLY A 67 -5.32 16.93 -6.80
C GLY A 67 -4.34 15.96 -7.48
N GLU A 68 -3.15 16.46 -7.81
CA GLU A 68 -2.06 15.67 -8.36
C GLU A 68 -1.26 14.97 -7.25
N PHE A 69 -0.95 13.69 -7.44
CA PHE A 69 -0.16 12.91 -6.49
C PHE A 69 0.61 11.78 -7.16
N ASP A 70 1.67 11.34 -6.50
CA ASP A 70 2.47 10.20 -6.91
C ASP A 70 1.88 8.92 -6.30
N CYS A 71 1.93 7.81 -7.03
CA CYS A 71 1.38 6.53 -6.58
C CYS A 71 2.31 5.36 -6.88
N THR A 72 2.62 4.58 -5.85
CA THR A 72 3.25 3.26 -5.97
C THR A 72 2.33 2.21 -5.38
N LEU A 73 2.10 1.13 -6.11
CA LEU A 73 1.37 -0.04 -5.63
C LEU A 73 2.24 -1.29 -5.73
N VAL A 74 2.21 -2.12 -4.69
CA VAL A 74 2.61 -3.52 -4.75
C VAL A 74 1.42 -4.35 -4.28
N THR A 75 0.86 -5.15 -5.18
CA THR A 75 -0.35 -5.94 -4.92
C THR A 75 -0.09 -7.42 -5.15
N ILE A 76 -0.92 -8.26 -4.54
CA ILE A 76 -1.01 -9.70 -4.84
C ILE A 76 -2.44 -10.06 -5.23
N ASP A 77 -2.58 -11.08 -6.07
CA ASP A 77 -3.89 -11.60 -6.44
C ASP A 77 -4.45 -12.46 -5.31
N ALA A 78 -5.68 -12.18 -4.91
CA ALA A 78 -6.37 -12.84 -3.81
C ALA A 78 -7.83 -13.10 -4.15
N ILE A 79 -8.45 -13.99 -3.39
CA ILE A 79 -9.88 -14.30 -3.45
C ILE A 79 -10.51 -13.94 -2.11
N PHE A 80 -11.62 -13.20 -2.16
CA PHE A 80 -12.47 -12.94 -1.01
C PHE A 80 -13.91 -13.28 -1.39
N LYS A 81 -14.56 -14.16 -0.63
CA LYS A 81 -15.93 -14.65 -0.91
C LYS A 81 -16.17 -15.09 -2.36
N GLY A 82 -15.17 -15.74 -2.97
CA GLY A 82 -15.22 -16.23 -4.35
C GLY A 82 -14.96 -15.19 -5.44
N ILE A 83 -14.68 -13.92 -5.07
CA ILE A 83 -14.32 -12.85 -6.00
C ILE A 83 -12.79 -12.78 -6.07
N THR A 84 -12.23 -12.85 -7.28
CA THR A 84 -10.80 -12.60 -7.52
C THR A 84 -10.55 -11.10 -7.65
N GLY A 85 -9.54 -10.59 -6.93
CA GLY A 85 -9.14 -9.19 -6.96
C GLY A 85 -7.73 -8.97 -6.43
N LYS A 86 -7.33 -7.69 -6.40
CA LYS A 86 -6.01 -7.26 -5.91
C LYS A 86 -6.09 -6.95 -4.41
N TYR A 87 -5.15 -7.49 -3.64
CA TYR A 87 -4.90 -7.12 -2.24
C TYR A 87 -3.58 -6.36 -2.14
N CYS A 88 -3.62 -5.14 -1.58
CA CYS A 88 -2.46 -4.26 -1.53
C CYS A 88 -1.52 -4.58 -0.36
N LEU A 89 -0.22 -4.80 -0.64
CA LEU A 89 0.82 -5.00 0.36
C LEU A 89 1.55 -3.72 0.71
N GLU A 90 1.79 -2.87 -0.28
CA GLU A 90 2.50 -1.61 -0.14
C GLU A 90 1.85 -0.56 -1.03
N MET A 91 1.54 0.60 -0.44
CA MET A 91 0.99 1.74 -1.16
C MET A 91 1.73 3.00 -0.73
N LEU A 92 2.55 3.57 -1.61
CA LEU A 92 3.28 4.82 -1.35
C LEU A 92 2.63 5.96 -2.12
N ILE A 93 2.24 6.99 -1.40
CA ILE A 93 1.48 8.11 -1.95
C ILE A 93 2.13 9.43 -1.53
N SER A 94 2.22 10.38 -2.45
CA SER A 94 2.61 11.76 -2.09
C SER A 94 1.37 12.62 -1.78
N GLY A 95 1.56 13.62 -0.92
CA GLY A 95 0.48 14.54 -0.51
C GLY A 95 -0.35 14.07 0.69
N ASP A 96 -0.70 15.03 1.54
CA ASP A 96 -1.37 14.75 2.83
C ASP A 96 -2.82 14.30 2.62
N THR A 97 -3.56 14.99 1.74
CA THR A 97 -4.95 14.68 1.41
C THR A 97 -5.14 13.26 0.87
N PRO A 98 -4.45 12.81 -0.20
CA PRO A 98 -4.64 11.46 -0.72
C PRO A 98 -4.21 10.36 0.25
N VAL A 99 -3.20 10.59 1.10
CA VAL A 99 -2.81 9.66 2.18
C VAL A 99 -3.91 9.57 3.24
N THR A 100 -4.33 10.71 3.78
CA THR A 100 -5.32 10.79 4.87
C THR A 100 -6.65 10.23 4.41
N TRP A 101 -7.15 10.70 3.26
CA TRP A 101 -8.41 10.27 2.67
C TRP A 101 -8.47 8.75 2.47
N GLY A 102 -7.46 8.20 1.80
CA GLY A 102 -7.43 6.79 1.45
C GLY A 102 -7.48 5.87 2.66
N ARG A 103 -6.72 6.22 3.70
CA ARG A 103 -6.72 5.48 4.97
C ARG A 103 -8.04 5.63 5.71
N GLU A 104 -8.55 6.85 5.80
CA GLU A 104 -9.70 7.17 6.66
C GLU A 104 -11.04 6.71 6.07
N VAL A 105 -11.16 6.78 4.75
CA VAL A 105 -12.41 6.50 4.04
C VAL A 105 -12.44 5.09 3.50
N TRP A 106 -11.41 4.69 2.74
CA TRP A 106 -11.36 3.38 2.07
C TRP A 106 -10.58 2.31 2.84
N GLY A 107 -9.82 2.68 3.87
CA GLY A 107 -9.00 1.70 4.60
C GLY A 107 -7.73 1.28 3.85
N GLU A 108 -7.26 2.11 2.92
CA GLU A 108 -6.06 1.81 2.12
C GLU A 108 -4.79 1.83 2.99
N THR A 109 -3.81 1.00 2.60
CA THR A 109 -2.57 0.83 3.36
C THR A 109 -1.49 1.89 3.07
N LYS A 110 -1.92 3.15 2.88
CA LYS A 110 -1.06 4.24 2.43
C LYS A 110 0.01 4.59 3.46
N LYS A 111 1.23 4.76 2.97
CA LYS A 111 2.34 5.45 3.63
C LYS A 111 2.82 6.59 2.74
N THR A 112 3.31 7.67 3.35
CA THR A 112 3.86 8.80 2.58
C THR A 112 5.17 8.40 1.90
N GLY A 113 5.25 8.67 0.60
CA GLY A 113 6.43 8.48 -0.25
C GLY A 113 6.30 9.30 -1.53
N ILE A 114 7.28 9.21 -2.42
CA ILE A 114 7.22 9.86 -3.73
C ILE A 114 7.46 8.83 -4.83
N THR A 115 6.88 9.10 -6.00
CA THR A 115 7.17 8.37 -7.24
C THR A 115 7.61 9.39 -8.28
N ARG A 116 8.57 9.04 -9.14
CA ARG A 116 8.97 9.89 -10.26
C ARG A 116 9.06 9.07 -11.53
N LEU A 117 8.55 9.61 -12.63
CA LEU A 117 8.55 8.99 -13.95
C LEU A 117 9.27 9.90 -14.96
N TYR A 118 10.27 9.35 -15.62
CA TYR A 118 11.13 10.00 -16.61
C TYR A 118 10.97 9.36 -17.99
N ARG A 119 11.12 10.18 -19.03
CA ARG A 119 10.85 9.84 -20.42
C ARG A 119 12.03 10.30 -21.28
N SER A 120 12.58 9.41 -22.08
CA SER A 120 13.63 9.74 -23.07
C SER A 120 13.46 8.87 -24.31
N GLY A 121 12.81 9.39 -25.35
CA GLY A 121 12.40 8.60 -26.51
C GLY A 121 11.53 7.41 -26.08
N ASN A 122 11.93 6.20 -26.48
CA ASN A 122 11.28 4.94 -26.11
C ASN A 122 11.69 4.41 -24.73
N HIS A 123 12.69 5.03 -24.10
CA HIS A 123 13.09 4.68 -22.75
C HIS A 123 12.15 5.36 -21.73
N ARG A 124 11.71 4.57 -20.75
CA ARG A 124 11.09 5.06 -19.51
C ARG A 124 11.89 4.60 -18.30
N TYR A 125 11.96 5.45 -17.28
CA TYR A 125 12.52 5.14 -15.97
C TYR A 125 11.60 5.68 -14.91
N ALA A 126 11.27 4.88 -13.91
CA ALA A 126 10.50 5.29 -12.75
C ALA A 126 11.13 4.80 -11.47
N TYR A 127 10.97 5.56 -10.38
CA TYR A 127 11.32 5.07 -9.04
C TYR A 127 10.30 5.49 -8.00
N ALA A 128 10.13 4.63 -6.99
CA ALA A 128 9.49 4.93 -5.72
C ALA A 128 10.54 5.18 -4.65
N GLU A 129 10.40 6.26 -3.90
CA GLU A 129 11.30 6.61 -2.80
C GLU A 129 10.52 6.93 -1.53
N ARG A 130 11.04 6.46 -0.41
CA ARG A 130 10.56 6.84 0.92
C ARG A 130 11.73 7.04 1.85
N ASN A 131 11.73 8.14 2.59
CA ASN A 131 12.74 8.48 3.60
C ASN A 131 14.19 8.40 3.05
N GLY A 132 14.40 8.84 1.79
CA GLY A 132 15.72 8.86 1.15
C GLY A 132 16.20 7.51 0.60
N VAL A 133 15.36 6.48 0.58
CA VAL A 133 15.67 5.17 -0.01
C VAL A 133 14.79 4.92 -1.22
N ARG A 134 15.41 4.73 -2.40
CA ARG A 134 14.70 4.28 -3.61
C ARG A 134 14.34 2.81 -3.47
N LEU A 135 13.09 2.57 -3.09
CA LEU A 135 12.55 1.25 -2.77
C LEU A 135 12.31 0.40 -4.01
N ILE A 136 11.81 1.02 -5.08
CA ILE A 136 11.52 0.34 -6.33
C ILE A 136 12.04 1.21 -7.46
N GLU A 137 12.74 0.62 -8.41
CA GLU A 137 13.18 1.28 -9.63
C GLU A 137 12.78 0.39 -10.82
N ILE A 138 12.14 0.96 -11.84
CA ILE A 138 11.79 0.29 -13.08
C ILE A 138 12.38 1.08 -14.23
N GLU A 139 13.16 0.44 -15.08
CA GLU A 139 13.66 1.03 -16.32
C GLU A 139 13.46 0.07 -17.48
N GLY A 140 13.15 0.61 -18.65
CA GLY A 140 13.05 -0.21 -19.85
C GLY A 140 12.83 0.60 -21.11
N GLU A 141 12.92 -0.12 -22.22
CA GLU A 141 12.60 0.36 -23.56
C GLU A 141 11.24 -0.20 -23.99
N PHE A 142 10.37 0.69 -24.44
CA PHE A 142 8.99 0.40 -24.80
C PHE A 142 8.80 0.50 -26.31
N GLY A 143 8.02 -0.41 -26.87
CA GLY A 143 7.70 -0.44 -28.28
C GLY A 143 6.64 0.57 -28.68
N ASP A 144 6.04 0.31 -29.85
CA ASP A 144 4.93 1.11 -30.37
C ASP A 144 3.69 1.01 -29.47
N ASP A 145 2.86 2.05 -29.56
CA ASP A 145 1.59 2.08 -28.84
C ASP A 145 0.66 0.96 -29.35
N LEU A 146 0.08 0.22 -28.41
CA LEU A 146 -0.97 -0.76 -28.65
C LEU A 146 -2.34 -0.07 -28.70
N PRO A 147 -3.37 -0.73 -29.27
CA PRO A 147 -4.73 -0.21 -29.26
C PRO A 147 -5.24 0.11 -27.86
N GLU A 148 -6.17 1.04 -27.76
CA GLU A 148 -6.86 1.33 -26.49
C GLU A 148 -7.56 0.08 -25.95
N GLU A 149 -7.56 -0.06 -24.63
CA GLU A 149 -8.18 -1.20 -23.95
C GLU A 149 -8.95 -0.74 -22.71
N VAL A 150 -10.08 -1.39 -22.44
CA VAL A 150 -10.83 -1.22 -21.19
C VAL A 150 -10.80 -2.52 -20.43
N LEU A 151 -10.22 -2.49 -19.23
CA LEU A 151 -10.15 -3.63 -18.33
C LEU A 151 -11.06 -3.42 -17.14
N LYS A 152 -11.60 -4.52 -16.62
CA LYS A 152 -12.36 -4.56 -15.38
C LYS A 152 -11.74 -5.55 -14.42
N GLY A 153 -11.62 -5.16 -13.16
CA GLY A 153 -11.13 -6.00 -12.10
C GLY A 153 -11.72 -5.62 -10.76
N HIS A 154 -11.28 -6.33 -9.72
CA HIS A 154 -11.64 -6.00 -8.34
C HIS A 154 -10.40 -5.66 -7.53
N GLN A 155 -10.58 -4.80 -6.53
CA GLN A 155 -9.61 -4.48 -5.51
C GLN A 155 -10.27 -4.60 -4.13
N PHE A 156 -9.50 -5.07 -3.17
CA PHE A 156 -9.95 -5.21 -1.79
C PHE A 156 -9.19 -4.24 -0.89
N GLU A 157 -9.92 -3.43 -0.15
CA GLU A 157 -9.38 -2.61 0.93
C GLU A 157 -9.98 -3.04 2.26
N ILE A 158 -9.22 -2.84 3.35
CA ILE A 158 -9.66 -3.28 4.68
C ILE A 158 -9.58 -2.13 5.65
N LYS A 159 -10.73 -1.54 5.94
CA LYS A 159 -10.89 -0.44 6.88
C LYS A 159 -10.83 -0.96 8.31
N ALA A 160 -9.76 -0.62 9.01
CA ALA A 160 -9.56 -1.04 10.39
C ALA A 160 -8.65 -0.07 11.16
N TYR A 161 -8.91 0.07 12.47
CA TYR A 161 -8.19 1.00 13.33
C TYR A 161 -7.76 0.34 14.63
N PRO A 162 -6.59 0.70 15.19
CA PRO A 162 -6.27 0.36 16.56
C PRO A 162 -7.20 1.10 17.53
N ASN A 163 -7.54 0.48 18.66
CA ASN A 163 -8.32 1.14 19.69
C ASN A 163 -7.52 2.23 20.42
N LEU A 164 -8.24 3.10 21.13
CA LEU A 164 -7.65 4.20 21.92
C LEU A 164 -6.66 3.74 23.00
N LYS A 165 -6.68 2.47 23.40
CA LYS A 165 -5.74 1.91 24.38
C LYS A 165 -4.46 1.38 23.74
N GLY A 166 -4.39 1.29 22.41
CA GLY A 166 -3.25 0.73 21.68
C GLY A 166 -3.03 -0.77 21.90
N THR A 167 -4.05 -1.52 22.32
CA THR A 167 -3.92 -2.96 22.70
C THR A 167 -4.73 -3.90 21.82
N GLY A 168 -5.44 -3.37 20.82
CA GLY A 168 -6.30 -4.16 19.96
C GLY A 168 -6.99 -3.31 18.90
N MET A 169 -8.01 -3.89 18.27
CA MET A 169 -8.84 -3.23 17.25
C MET A 169 -9.91 -2.35 17.90
N GLN A 170 -10.26 -1.26 17.24
CA GLN A 170 -11.33 -0.34 17.63
C GLN A 170 -12.72 -0.91 17.32
N TRP A 171 -12.85 -1.58 16.17
CA TRP A 171 -14.05 -2.26 15.69
C TRP A 171 -13.67 -3.52 14.91
N GLU A 172 -14.67 -4.31 14.49
CA GLU A 172 -14.48 -5.37 13.50
C GLU A 172 -13.94 -4.75 12.19
N PRO A 173 -12.85 -5.28 11.60
CA PRO A 173 -12.38 -4.82 10.31
C PRO A 173 -13.44 -5.01 9.23
N ILE A 174 -13.58 -4.00 8.37
CA ILE A 174 -14.51 -4.05 7.24
C ILE A 174 -13.70 -4.22 5.96
N VAL A 175 -14.11 -5.16 5.11
CA VAL A 175 -13.56 -5.36 3.77
C VAL A 175 -14.46 -4.65 2.77
N ASP A 176 -13.88 -3.71 2.04
CA ASP A 176 -14.51 -3.06 0.91
C ASP A 176 -14.09 -3.78 -0.37
N THR A 177 -15.07 -4.20 -1.18
CA THR A 177 -14.85 -4.71 -2.53
C THR A 177 -15.11 -3.59 -3.52
N LEU A 178 -14.08 -3.20 -4.26
CA LEU A 178 -14.15 -2.19 -5.30
C LEU A 178 -14.11 -2.84 -6.67
N GLU A 179 -15.05 -2.48 -7.56
CA GLU A 179 -14.87 -2.67 -9.00
C GLU A 179 -13.98 -1.54 -9.52
N VAL A 180 -12.94 -1.90 -10.26
CA VAL A 180 -12.02 -0.96 -10.92
C VAL A 180 -12.18 -1.13 -12.43
N THR A 181 -12.53 -0.04 -13.11
CA THR A 181 -12.52 0.01 -14.57
C THR A 181 -11.34 0.87 -15.02
N GLU A 182 -10.40 0.25 -15.72
CA GLU A 182 -9.21 0.91 -16.27
C GLU A 182 -9.39 1.17 -17.75
N HIS A 183 -9.37 2.45 -18.12
CA HIS A 183 -9.37 2.91 -19.51
C HIS A 183 -7.94 3.22 -19.93
N LYS A 184 -7.27 2.27 -20.57
CA LYS A 184 -5.92 2.43 -21.11
C LYS A 184 -6.01 3.15 -22.46
N THR A 185 -5.91 4.48 -22.44
CA THR A 185 -5.97 5.30 -23.66
C THR A 185 -4.63 5.35 -24.40
N ARG A 186 -3.53 5.06 -23.70
CA ARG A 186 -2.23 4.80 -24.29
C ARG A 186 -1.55 3.67 -23.55
N GLN A 187 -1.07 2.67 -24.27
CA GLN A 187 -0.32 1.58 -23.69
C GLN A 187 0.77 1.08 -24.61
N SER A 188 1.86 0.58 -24.06
CA SER A 188 2.90 -0.11 -24.82
C SER A 188 3.63 -1.11 -23.94
N LEU A 189 4.17 -2.15 -24.59
CA LEU A 189 4.94 -3.20 -23.92
C LEU A 189 6.43 -2.91 -24.04
N GLY A 190 7.16 -3.26 -22.99
CA GLY A 190 8.58 -3.00 -22.88
C GLY A 190 9.36 -4.14 -22.25
N LYS A 191 10.68 -4.07 -22.43
CA LYS A 191 11.65 -4.94 -21.77
C LYS A 191 12.60 -4.10 -20.95
N GLY A 192 12.99 -4.61 -19.80
CA GLY A 192 13.81 -3.86 -18.88
C GLY A 192 14.05 -4.58 -17.57
N SER A 193 14.27 -3.80 -16.52
CA SER A 193 14.64 -4.31 -15.20
C SER A 193 13.73 -3.72 -14.12
N VAL A 194 13.61 -4.47 -13.02
CA VAL A 194 12.97 -4.04 -11.79
C VAL A 194 13.99 -4.24 -10.67
N THR A 195 14.33 -3.18 -9.96
CA THR A 195 15.19 -3.23 -8.77
C THR A 195 14.34 -2.97 -7.55
N MET A 196 14.44 -3.84 -6.54
CA MET A 196 13.75 -3.68 -5.26
C MET A 196 14.78 -3.56 -4.14
N ARG A 197 14.60 -2.55 -3.29
CA ARG A 197 15.34 -2.34 -2.05
C ARG A 197 14.41 -2.46 -0.87
N VAL A 198 14.99 -2.50 0.31
CA VAL A 198 14.26 -2.74 1.55
C VAL A 198 14.57 -1.66 2.56
N THR A 199 13.55 -1.32 3.35
CA THR A 199 13.71 -0.75 4.68
C THR A 199 12.88 -1.61 5.64
N THR A 200 13.10 -1.50 6.94
CA THR A 200 12.26 -2.24 7.90
C THR A 200 10.79 -1.89 7.78
N ALA A 201 10.48 -0.62 7.48
CA ALA A 201 9.11 -0.15 7.24
C ALA A 201 8.54 -0.54 5.86
N ASN A 202 9.38 -0.98 4.92
CA ASN A 202 9.01 -1.37 3.56
C ASN A 202 9.74 -2.68 3.22
N PRO A 203 9.28 -3.82 3.76
CA PRO A 203 10.01 -5.08 3.75
C PRO A 203 9.97 -5.80 2.39
N LEU A 204 10.02 -5.09 1.26
CA LEU A 204 9.85 -5.61 -0.10
C LEU A 204 10.67 -6.87 -0.45
N HIS A 205 11.85 -7.05 0.16
CA HIS A 205 12.68 -8.25 0.03
C HIS A 205 12.01 -9.55 0.51
N THR A 206 10.96 -9.48 1.32
CA THR A 206 10.26 -10.68 1.81
C THR A 206 9.44 -11.35 0.73
N ILE A 207 9.20 -10.67 -0.40
CA ILE A 207 8.46 -11.20 -1.55
C ILE A 207 9.41 -12.08 -2.38
N PRO A 208 9.20 -13.41 -2.45
CA PRO A 208 10.05 -14.29 -3.25
C PRO A 208 9.71 -14.17 -4.75
N ILE A 209 10.35 -13.23 -5.46
CA ILE A 209 10.14 -13.03 -6.89
C ILE A 209 10.72 -14.22 -7.67
N LYS A 210 9.86 -14.99 -8.35
CA LYS A 210 10.23 -16.14 -9.19
C LYS A 210 10.50 -15.74 -10.63
N SER A 211 9.71 -14.82 -11.15
CA SER A 211 9.87 -14.25 -12.48
C SER A 211 9.15 -12.93 -12.56
N VAL A 212 9.61 -12.06 -13.46
CA VAL A 212 9.00 -10.77 -13.78
C VAL A 212 8.47 -10.85 -15.22
N GLY A 213 7.28 -10.29 -15.44
CA GLY A 213 6.64 -10.23 -16.75
C GLY A 213 7.23 -9.15 -17.66
N GLN A 214 6.52 -8.86 -18.75
CA GLN A 214 6.85 -7.68 -19.56
C GLN A 214 6.51 -6.41 -18.78
N LEU A 215 7.27 -5.34 -19.04
CA LEU A 215 6.92 -4.03 -18.54
C LEU A 215 5.77 -3.49 -19.39
N GLU A 216 4.83 -2.83 -18.75
CA GLU A 216 3.74 -2.14 -19.42
C GLU A 216 3.83 -0.66 -19.08
N TYR A 217 3.89 0.20 -20.09
CA TYR A 217 3.67 1.62 -19.90
C TYR A 217 2.20 1.88 -20.17
N VAL A 218 1.53 2.59 -19.27
CA VAL A 218 0.10 2.88 -19.35
C VAL A 218 -0.15 4.35 -19.05
N SER A 219 -1.05 4.96 -19.82
CA SER A 219 -1.67 6.24 -19.53
C SER A 219 -3.17 6.12 -19.76
N GLY A 220 -3.97 6.70 -18.87
CA GLY A 220 -5.41 6.47 -18.91
C GLY A 220 -6.19 7.05 -17.74
N LEU A 221 -7.38 6.50 -17.54
CA LEU A 221 -8.30 6.82 -16.46
C LEU A 221 -8.64 5.53 -15.70
N ALA A 222 -8.65 5.58 -14.37
CA ALA A 222 -9.19 4.54 -13.52
C ALA A 222 -10.43 5.05 -12.78
N GLU A 223 -11.53 4.31 -12.89
CA GLU A 223 -12.77 4.55 -12.16
C GLU A 223 -12.93 3.48 -11.08
N HIS A 224 -13.21 3.90 -9.84
CA HIS A 224 -13.41 2.98 -8.72
C HIS A 224 -14.83 3.10 -8.17
N THR A 225 -15.50 1.96 -8.01
CA THR A 225 -16.85 1.89 -7.45
C THR A 225 -16.88 0.86 -6.33
N VAL A 226 -17.33 1.26 -5.15
CA VAL A 226 -17.58 0.32 -4.04
C VAL A 226 -18.82 -0.51 -4.39
N VAL A 227 -18.66 -1.82 -4.50
CA VAL A 227 -19.73 -2.77 -4.89
C VAL A 227 -20.07 -3.75 -3.78
N GLY A 228 -19.28 -3.81 -2.71
CA GLY A 228 -19.56 -4.61 -1.52
C GLY A 228 -18.82 -4.08 -0.30
N GLU A 229 -19.45 -4.26 0.87
CA GLU A 229 -18.91 -3.94 2.19
C GLU A 229 -19.27 -5.11 3.12
N ASP A 230 -18.26 -5.72 3.75
CA ASP A 230 -18.44 -6.93 4.55
C ASP A 230 -17.60 -6.87 5.83
N GLU A 231 -18.14 -7.36 6.95
CA GLU A 231 -17.31 -7.67 8.12
C GLU A 231 -16.29 -8.78 7.76
N LEU A 232 -15.02 -8.55 8.10
CA LEU A 232 -13.95 -9.52 7.85
C LEU A 232 -14.11 -10.80 8.70
N GLY A 233 -14.69 -10.67 9.90
CA GLY A 233 -14.86 -11.77 10.87
C GLY A 233 -13.56 -12.19 11.56
N ALA A 234 -12.52 -11.33 11.52
CA ALA A 234 -11.20 -11.60 12.07
C ALA A 234 -10.96 -10.93 13.43
N GLY A 235 -11.70 -9.86 13.75
CA GLY A 235 -11.52 -9.07 14.98
C GLY A 235 -10.04 -8.75 15.25
N HIS A 236 -9.57 -9.13 16.44
CA HIS A 236 -8.19 -8.90 16.87
C HIS A 236 -7.12 -9.65 16.07
N SER A 237 -7.47 -10.75 15.39
CA SER A 237 -6.49 -11.52 14.60
C SER A 237 -5.99 -10.79 13.36
N TYR A 238 -6.68 -9.71 12.94
CA TYR A 238 -6.25 -8.85 11.85
C TYR A 238 -5.13 -7.86 12.22
N LEU A 239 -4.91 -7.61 13.52
CA LEU A 239 -3.96 -6.59 14.00
C LEU A 239 -2.53 -6.73 13.42
N PRO A 240 -1.93 -7.92 13.26
CA PRO A 240 -0.62 -8.07 12.64
C PRO A 240 -0.57 -7.56 11.18
N TYR A 241 -1.62 -7.82 10.41
CA TYR A 241 -1.75 -7.38 9.01
C TYR A 241 -1.97 -5.88 8.90
N LEU A 242 -2.71 -5.30 9.85
CA LEU A 242 -2.86 -3.85 9.96
C LEU A 242 -1.49 -3.21 10.24
N ILE A 243 -0.81 -3.65 11.31
CA ILE A 243 0.47 -3.07 11.74
C ILE A 243 1.52 -3.18 10.64
N GLY A 244 1.71 -4.38 10.08
CA GLY A 244 2.77 -4.65 9.11
C GLY A 244 2.63 -3.87 7.79
N ARG A 245 1.41 -3.47 7.41
CA ARG A 245 1.19 -2.72 6.16
C ARG A 245 1.03 -1.21 6.39
N HIS A 246 0.30 -0.80 7.43
CA HIS A 246 -0.13 0.60 7.61
C HIS A 246 0.82 1.48 8.41
N TYR A 247 1.72 0.90 9.21
CA TYR A 247 2.51 1.65 10.19
C TYR A 247 4.00 1.34 10.07
N ASP A 248 4.82 2.32 10.43
CA ASP A 248 6.26 2.10 10.58
C ASP A 248 6.54 1.22 11.80
N ASP A 249 7.71 0.56 11.78
CA ASP A 249 8.19 -0.16 12.95
C ASP A 249 8.59 0.82 14.05
N LEU A 250 7.73 0.94 15.06
CA LEU A 250 7.93 1.85 16.19
C LEU A 250 9.23 1.59 16.95
N ARG A 251 9.81 0.38 16.84
CA ARG A 251 11.06 0.00 17.50
C ARG A 251 12.27 0.69 16.90
N GLU A 252 12.16 1.29 15.72
CA GLU A 252 13.29 1.93 15.04
C GLU A 252 13.45 3.40 15.35
N PHE A 253 12.45 4.02 15.99
CA PHE A 253 12.56 5.41 16.37
C PHE A 253 13.65 5.59 17.43
N LYS A 254 14.66 6.41 17.11
CA LYS A 254 15.88 6.62 17.90
C LYS A 254 15.61 6.89 19.39
N VAL A 255 14.63 7.72 19.69
CA VAL A 255 14.25 8.04 21.08
C VAL A 255 13.66 6.83 21.79
N GLY A 256 12.79 6.07 21.11
CA GLY A 256 12.23 4.82 21.64
C GLY A 256 13.32 3.81 22.00
N LEU A 257 14.30 3.60 21.11
CA LEU A 257 15.45 2.73 21.36
C LEU A 257 16.28 3.17 22.57
N GLN A 258 16.55 4.47 22.69
CA GLN A 258 17.29 5.02 23.82
C GLN A 258 16.53 4.87 25.15
N TRP A 259 15.22 5.08 25.14
CA TRP A 259 14.40 4.90 26.34
C TRP A 259 14.31 3.44 26.78
N ILE A 260 14.17 2.51 25.83
CA ILE A 260 14.15 1.07 26.12
C ILE A 260 15.50 0.63 26.72
N SER A 261 16.61 1.00 26.09
CA SER A 261 17.95 0.65 26.59
C SER A 261 18.24 1.23 27.99
N GLN A 262 17.85 2.49 28.23
CA GLN A 262 17.97 3.10 29.57
C GLN A 262 17.11 2.39 30.62
N ARG A 263 15.87 2.01 30.31
CA ARG A 263 14.99 1.27 31.23
C ARG A 263 15.51 -0.13 31.53
N LEU A 264 16.03 -0.84 30.54
CA LEU A 264 16.63 -2.16 30.74
C LEU A 264 17.88 -2.06 31.65
N ALA A 265 18.75 -1.08 31.41
CA ALA A 265 19.91 -0.82 32.27
C ALA A 265 19.52 -0.41 33.69
N ALA A 266 18.44 0.36 33.87
CA ALA A 266 17.92 0.70 35.20
C ALA A 266 17.37 -0.53 35.94
N LYS A 267 16.64 -1.39 35.23
CA LYS A 267 16.08 -2.64 35.78
C LYS A 267 17.19 -3.64 36.15
N GLU A 268 18.26 -3.72 35.37
CA GLU A 268 19.45 -4.52 35.71
C GLU A 268 20.13 -4.01 36.99
N ARG A 269 20.23 -2.68 37.16
CA ARG A 269 20.76 -2.08 38.41
C ARG A 269 19.88 -2.36 39.62
N GLU A 270 18.55 -2.37 39.46
CA GLU A 270 17.62 -2.72 40.54
C GLU A 270 17.64 -4.23 40.91
N MET A 271 18.02 -5.11 39.97
CA MET A 271 18.15 -6.55 40.22
C MET A 271 19.47 -6.93 40.93
N VAL A 272 20.44 -6.03 41.02
CA VAL A 272 21.64 -6.21 41.84
C VAL A 272 21.31 -5.83 43.28
N VAL A 273 20.82 -6.81 44.05
CA VAL A 273 20.73 -6.69 45.51
C VAL A 273 22.15 -6.83 46.06
N GLU A 274 22.76 -5.73 46.49
CA GLU A 274 24.00 -5.74 47.27
C GLU A 274 23.77 -6.46 48.61
N ARG A 275 24.05 -7.76 48.63
CA ARG A 275 24.13 -8.53 49.87
C ARG A 275 25.43 -8.15 50.58
N HIS A 276 25.32 -7.20 51.50
CA HIS A 276 26.36 -6.94 52.48
C HIS A 276 26.41 -8.13 53.45
N PHE A 277 27.42 -8.99 53.29
CA PHE A 277 27.76 -9.96 54.32
C PHE A 277 28.53 -9.21 55.41
N ALA A 278 27.92 -9.02 56.57
CA ALA A 278 28.64 -8.58 57.76
C ALA A 278 29.62 -9.70 58.16
N SER A 279 30.92 -9.41 58.14
CA SER A 279 31.94 -10.25 58.76
C SER A 279 31.82 -10.14 60.28
N ALA A 280 31.81 -11.30 60.94
CA ALA A 280 31.72 -11.49 62.39
C ALA A 280 32.84 -10.80 63.18
#